data_AF-A0AA35R1H4-F1
#
_entry.id   AF-A0AA35R1H4-F1
#
_cell.length_a   1.000
_cell.length_b   1.000
_cell.length_c   1.000
_cell.angle_alpha   90.00
_cell.angle_beta   90.00
_cell.angle_gamma   90.00
#
_symmetry.space_group_name_H-M   'P 1'
#
loop_
_entity.id
_entity.type
_entity.pdbx_description
1 polymer ?
#
loop_
_entity_poly.entity_id
_entity_poly.type
_entity_poly.pdbx_seq_one_letter_code
_entity_poly.pdbx_strand_id
1 'polypeptide(L)'
;MSSTSHSGETVAVQSRQAIAHSQSARFMQTEGGNSGDADYEDEQDVIPIFTTDNDETEAEGSPVNTDSNEVETGSGLVQLTLPQPSAELIQLLYIRLSDIVANVADYPPAQLYIRFFKDEMHELIGWNVYNFPREMERQGVSEELWKLQAVNGPSYDLCETYPQLLYFPASVPLSDLQESAKFRSKGRLPCLVWVNGKKKNFMLRCAQPLTGAAGKHSREDELLIQESMKCGPPDGNLTIFDARSFSAATGNKIMGKGTEDITNYPNTRLTYLDIPNIHAVRESFESLKTLCLSSTSDKWFSALENTQWLNYISLILKGATMIARCLKLQQGNVLIHCSDGWDRTSQLTSLSQLLMDPYFRTVEGFKVLIEKEWLSFGHKFQQRLGHPLLPHERSPIFLQFLDCVHQIMWQYPNAFEFNDSLLLRVAEHINTAWFGTFLCNCDRERHNLSLYATTLSLWAHIDTDLHSMLNSDFTETKKDHIPNNKHQTFEAMGGIFPDL
;
A
#
# COMPACT_ATOMS: atom_id res chain seq x y z
N MET A 1 -28.34 -12.42 67.89
CA MET A 1 -27.28 -11.72 68.64
C MET A 1 -25.96 -11.92 67.91
N SER A 2 -25.47 -10.86 67.24
CA SER A 2 -24.06 -10.48 67.06
C SER A 2 -23.93 -9.66 65.78
N SER A 3 -23.86 -8.34 65.98
CA SER A 3 -23.45 -7.30 65.06
C SER A 3 -22.02 -7.49 64.57
N THR A 4 -21.71 -7.04 63.34
CA THR A 4 -20.63 -6.06 63.09
C THR A 4 -20.74 -5.45 61.70
N SER A 5 -20.55 -4.14 61.67
CA SER A 5 -20.54 -3.17 60.58
C SER A 5 -19.44 -3.42 59.52
N HIS A 6 -19.70 -3.03 58.27
CA HIS A 6 -18.66 -2.77 57.27
C HIS A 6 -18.70 -1.29 56.87
N SER A 7 -17.61 -0.60 57.21
CA SER A 7 -17.23 0.73 56.78
C SER A 7 -16.74 0.71 55.33
N GLY A 8 -17.16 1.69 54.53
CA GLY A 8 -16.59 1.93 53.21
C GLY A 8 -15.19 2.54 53.32
N GLU A 9 -14.23 1.97 52.58
CA GLU A 9 -12.92 2.55 52.34
C GLU A 9 -12.82 2.99 50.88
N THR A 10 -12.68 4.29 50.69
CA THR A 10 -12.31 4.93 49.44
C THR A 10 -10.80 4.80 49.26
N VAL A 11 -10.34 3.97 48.33
CA VAL A 11 -8.91 3.86 48.00
C VAL A 11 -8.54 4.95 46.99
N ALA A 12 -7.79 5.94 47.47
CA ALA A 12 -7.13 6.93 46.63
C ALA A 12 -5.96 6.28 45.87
N VAL A 13 -6.03 6.26 44.54
CA VAL A 13 -4.88 5.88 43.69
C VAL A 13 -4.01 7.12 43.49
N GLN A 14 -2.89 7.17 44.22
CA GLN A 14 -1.82 8.12 43.98
C GLN A 14 -1.12 7.82 42.65
N SER A 15 -1.10 8.80 41.75
CA SER A 15 -0.29 8.81 40.53
C SER A 15 1.19 8.83 40.88
N ARG A 16 1.89 7.72 40.69
CA ARG A 16 3.36 7.68 40.70
C ARG A 16 3.87 8.14 39.33
N GLN A 17 4.38 9.37 39.27
CA GLN A 17 5.29 9.81 38.21
C GLN A 17 6.58 8.98 38.31
N ALA A 18 6.78 8.07 37.35
CA ALA A 18 8.07 7.44 37.14
C ALA A 18 8.88 8.30 36.18
N ILE A 19 9.93 8.91 36.72
CA ILE A 19 10.97 9.65 36.01
C ILE A 19 11.73 8.66 35.12
N ALA A 20 11.56 8.75 33.81
CA ALA A 20 12.42 8.06 32.85
C ALA A 20 13.58 8.98 32.49
N HIS A 21 14.69 8.81 33.22
CA HIS A 21 15.98 9.36 32.82
C HIS A 21 16.47 8.66 31.54
N SER A 22 16.92 9.48 30.61
CA SER A 22 17.61 9.13 29.38
C SER A 22 18.77 8.16 29.62
N GLN A 23 18.79 7.06 28.85
CA GLN A 23 20.04 6.35 28.54
C GLN A 23 20.30 6.51 27.05
N SER A 24 21.07 7.55 26.73
CA SER A 24 21.75 7.69 25.45
C SER A 24 22.74 6.53 25.30
N ALA A 25 22.46 5.62 24.38
CA ALA A 25 23.44 4.64 23.94
C ALA A 25 24.55 5.35 23.16
N ARG A 26 25.74 5.42 23.78
CA ARG A 26 27.01 5.73 23.12
C ARG A 26 27.28 4.67 22.04
N PHE A 27 27.38 5.08 20.79
CA PHE A 27 28.14 4.35 19.79
C PHE A 27 29.42 5.13 19.47
N MET A 28 30.54 4.43 19.61
CA MET A 28 31.90 4.90 19.36
C MET A 28 32.08 5.24 17.87
N GLN A 29 32.68 6.40 17.61
CA GLN A 29 33.37 6.69 16.36
C GLN A 29 34.69 5.89 16.31
N THR A 30 34.93 5.22 15.18
CA THR A 30 36.28 5.01 14.65
C THR A 30 36.29 5.41 13.18
N GLU A 31 36.96 6.53 12.96
CA GLU A 31 37.59 7.14 11.79
C GLU A 31 37.54 6.46 10.41
N GLY A 32 37.28 7.29 9.38
CA GLY A 32 38.11 7.35 8.16
C GLY A 32 37.37 7.34 6.81
N GLY A 33 37.36 8.48 6.09
CA GLY A 33 37.38 8.45 4.61
C GLY A 33 36.42 9.36 3.80
N ASN A 34 36.64 10.67 3.87
CA ASN A 34 36.55 11.71 2.83
C ASN A 34 35.72 11.51 1.52
N SER A 35 34.78 12.43 1.28
CA SER A 35 34.39 13.14 0.03
C SER A 35 32.89 13.51 0.16
N GLY A 36 32.38 14.70 -0.12
CA GLY A 36 32.81 15.92 -0.79
C GLY A 36 31.54 16.78 -0.93
N ASP A 37 31.68 18.09 -0.82
CA ASP A 37 30.63 19.06 -0.47
C ASP A 37 29.42 19.15 -1.42
N ALA A 38 28.26 19.47 -0.83
CA ALA A 38 27.21 20.28 -1.47
C ALA A 38 26.42 21.02 -0.38
N ASP A 39 26.60 22.34 -0.34
CA ASP A 39 25.92 23.31 0.53
C ASP A 39 24.39 23.26 0.39
N TYR A 40 23.70 23.20 1.54
CA TYR A 40 22.31 23.64 1.68
C TYR A 40 22.21 24.47 2.96
N GLU A 41 21.81 25.73 2.80
CA GLU A 41 21.56 26.67 3.89
C GLU A 41 20.36 26.20 4.73
N ASP A 42 20.53 26.19 6.06
CA ASP A 42 19.50 25.93 7.07
C ASP A 42 18.45 27.07 7.04
N GLU A 43 17.25 26.80 6.55
CA GLU A 43 16.06 27.56 6.96
C GLU A 43 15.56 26.98 8.29
N GLN A 44 15.85 27.68 9.39
CA GLN A 44 15.26 27.40 10.70
C GLN A 44 13.77 27.75 10.67
N ASP A 45 12.91 26.75 10.82
CA ASP A 45 11.48 26.92 11.09
C ASP A 45 11.27 27.68 12.41
N VAL A 46 10.90 28.95 12.31
CA VAL A 46 10.49 29.80 13.43
C VAL A 46 9.05 29.44 13.81
N ILE A 47 8.88 28.86 15.00
CA ILE A 47 7.58 28.66 15.64
C ILE A 47 6.94 30.05 15.90
N PRO A 48 5.71 30.33 15.44
CA PRO A 48 5.08 31.62 15.70
C PRO A 48 4.67 31.70 17.19
N ILE A 49 5.38 32.54 17.93
CA ILE A 49 4.98 32.97 19.28
C ILE A 49 3.92 34.06 19.09
N PHE A 50 2.67 33.78 19.46
CA PHE A 50 1.64 34.81 19.57
C PHE A 50 1.94 35.69 20.79
N THR A 51 2.40 36.91 20.56
CA THR A 51 2.42 37.97 21.58
C THR A 51 1.04 38.64 21.62
N THR A 52 0.36 38.56 22.77
CA THR A 52 -0.83 39.38 23.04
C THR A 52 -0.38 40.68 23.71
N ASP A 53 -0.65 41.80 23.06
CA ASP A 53 -0.49 43.15 23.62
C ASP A 53 -1.36 43.31 24.88
N ASN A 54 -0.73 43.62 26.00
CA ASN A 54 -1.40 44.06 27.23
C ASN A 54 -1.59 45.57 27.15
N ASP A 55 -2.81 46.02 26.83
CA ASP A 55 -3.25 47.37 27.16
C ASP A 55 -3.82 47.34 28.59
N GLU A 56 -3.02 47.88 29.51
CA GLU A 56 -3.42 48.19 30.88
C GLU A 56 -4.46 49.32 30.88
N THR A 57 -5.64 49.06 31.43
CA THR A 57 -6.47 50.12 32.03
C THR A 57 -6.89 49.70 33.42
N GLU A 58 -6.26 50.34 34.41
CA GLU A 58 -6.63 50.31 35.81
C GLU A 58 -8.01 50.97 36.02
N ALA A 59 -8.90 50.29 36.75
CA ALA A 59 -9.99 50.95 37.46
C ALA A 59 -10.20 50.26 38.82
N GLU A 60 -10.04 51.07 39.86
CA GLU A 60 -10.08 50.77 41.28
C GLU A 60 -11.46 50.28 41.79
N GLY A 61 -11.47 49.59 42.94
CA GLY A 61 -12.37 50.02 44.03
C GLY A 61 -13.49 49.10 44.51
N SER A 62 -13.10 48.08 45.29
CA SER A 62 -13.66 47.72 46.61
C SER A 62 -15.00 46.94 46.79
N PRO A 63 -15.14 46.19 47.91
CA PRO A 63 -16.07 45.06 48.07
C PRO A 63 -17.15 45.26 49.17
N VAL A 64 -18.36 44.66 49.05
CA VAL A 64 -19.27 44.48 50.21
C VAL A 64 -20.25 43.28 50.02
N ASN A 65 -20.00 42.22 50.79
CA ASN A 65 -20.86 41.52 51.78
C ASN A 65 -22.31 41.01 51.48
N THR A 66 -22.49 39.71 51.80
CA THR A 66 -23.55 39.04 52.61
C THR A 66 -25.04 39.15 52.23
N ASP A 67 -25.68 38.03 51.87
CA ASP A 67 -26.46 37.14 52.76
C ASP A 67 -27.58 36.33 52.06
N SER A 68 -27.56 35.02 52.36
CA SER A 68 -28.65 34.05 52.57
C SER A 68 -29.90 33.92 51.66
N ASN A 69 -30.07 32.66 51.22
CA ASN A 69 -31.30 31.85 51.13
C ASN A 69 -32.41 32.26 50.15
N GLU A 70 -32.61 31.44 49.10
CA GLU A 70 -33.89 30.76 48.86
C GLU A 70 -33.71 29.59 47.89
N VAL A 71 -34.20 28.41 48.30
CA VAL A 71 -34.29 27.20 47.47
C VAL A 71 -35.67 27.21 46.82
N GLU A 72 -35.74 27.56 45.54
CA GLU A 72 -36.91 27.24 44.71
C GLU A 72 -36.63 25.97 43.91
N THR A 73 -37.43 24.94 44.17
CA THR A 73 -37.49 23.72 43.39
C THR A 73 -38.18 23.99 42.04
N GLY A 74 -37.40 24.43 41.06
CA GLY A 74 -37.81 24.49 39.65
C GLY A 74 -37.25 23.29 38.89
N SER A 75 -38.06 22.69 38.02
CA SER A 75 -37.65 21.64 37.08
C SER A 75 -36.61 22.17 36.08
N GLY A 76 -35.36 22.24 36.49
CA GLY A 76 -34.25 22.68 35.66
C GLY A 76 -33.58 21.48 35.01
N LEU A 77 -33.77 21.32 33.69
CA LEU A 77 -32.78 20.65 32.87
C LEU A 77 -31.43 21.34 33.15
N VAL A 78 -30.54 20.66 33.85
CA VAL A 78 -29.15 21.11 33.99
C VAL A 78 -28.53 20.99 32.60
N GLN A 79 -28.60 22.09 31.85
CA GLN A 79 -27.88 22.21 30.60
C GLN A 79 -26.40 22.30 31.01
N LEU A 80 -25.70 21.17 30.90
CA LEU A 80 -24.25 21.11 31.01
C LEU A 80 -23.67 21.90 29.84
N THR A 81 -23.51 23.20 30.02
CA THR A 81 -22.70 24.01 29.12
C THR A 81 -21.26 23.61 29.38
N LEU A 82 -20.68 22.81 28.49
CA LEU A 82 -19.25 22.56 28.52
C LEU A 82 -18.55 23.93 28.43
N PRO A 83 -17.62 24.25 29.35
CA PRO A 83 -16.88 25.49 29.26
C PRO A 83 -16.15 25.54 27.91
N GLN A 84 -16.06 26.73 27.33
CA GLN A 84 -15.22 26.93 26.15
C GLN A 84 -13.82 26.38 26.48
N PRO A 85 -13.26 25.51 25.62
CA PRO A 85 -11.98 24.88 25.93
C PRO A 85 -10.93 25.98 26.10
N SER A 86 -10.23 25.99 27.23
CA SER A 86 -9.16 26.96 27.47
C SER A 86 -8.03 26.77 26.46
N ALA A 87 -7.22 27.80 26.23
CA ALA A 87 -6.07 27.70 25.33
C ALA A 87 -5.14 26.54 25.73
N GLU A 88 -4.98 26.28 27.03
CA GLU A 88 -4.18 25.17 27.54
C GLU A 88 -4.82 23.80 27.23
N LEU A 89 -6.15 23.68 27.33
CA LEU A 89 -6.86 22.44 26.99
C LEU A 89 -6.79 22.15 25.49
N ILE A 90 -6.91 23.18 24.65
CA ILE A 90 -6.73 23.06 23.20
C ILE A 90 -5.30 22.62 22.87
N GLN A 91 -4.30 23.24 23.50
CA GLN A 91 -2.89 22.90 23.30
C GLN A 91 -2.59 21.47 23.78
N LEU A 92 -3.10 21.07 24.94
CA LEU A 92 -2.92 19.71 25.47
C LEU A 92 -3.61 18.67 24.58
N LEU A 93 -4.82 18.96 24.08
CA LEU A 93 -5.52 18.11 23.12
C LEU A 93 -4.73 17.97 21.83
N TYR A 94 -4.19 19.08 21.29
CA TYR A 94 -3.35 19.07 20.10
C TYR A 94 -2.10 18.20 20.30
N ILE A 95 -1.37 18.38 21.41
CA ILE A 95 -0.19 17.57 21.74
C ILE A 95 -0.58 16.09 21.80
N ARG A 96 -1.66 15.73 22.50
CA ARG A 96 -2.12 14.35 22.61
C ARG A 96 -2.55 13.75 21.28
N LEU A 97 -3.27 14.51 20.45
CA LEU A 97 -3.67 14.05 19.12
C LEU A 97 -2.45 13.86 18.22
N SER A 98 -1.49 14.79 18.26
CA SER A 98 -0.23 14.68 17.54
C SER A 98 0.56 13.44 17.99
N ASP A 99 0.68 13.21 19.29
CA ASP A 99 1.32 12.03 19.86
C ASP A 99 0.60 10.74 19.43
N ILE A 100 -0.73 10.70 19.48
CA ILE A 100 -1.50 9.54 19.02
C ILE A 100 -1.25 9.28 17.54
N VAL A 101 -1.36 10.31 16.70
CA VAL A 101 -1.16 10.19 15.24
C VAL A 101 0.27 9.74 14.91
N ALA A 102 1.28 10.31 15.57
CA ALA A 102 2.66 9.91 15.40
C ALA A 102 2.90 8.46 15.86
N ASN A 103 2.35 8.09 17.02
CA ASN A 103 2.52 6.75 17.57
C ASN A 103 1.75 5.68 16.80
N VAL A 104 0.66 5.98 16.09
CA VAL A 104 -0.07 4.99 15.28
C VAL A 104 0.84 4.36 14.20
N ALA A 105 1.84 5.10 13.71
CA ALA A 105 2.81 4.57 12.76
C ALA A 105 3.73 3.49 13.37
N ASP A 106 4.15 3.67 14.62
CA ASP A 106 5.08 2.77 15.33
C ASP A 106 4.36 1.72 16.19
N TYR A 107 3.17 2.04 16.68
CA TYR A 107 2.33 1.26 17.58
C TYR A 107 0.88 1.22 17.07
N PRO A 108 0.63 0.52 15.95
CA PRO A 108 -0.69 0.49 15.33
C PRO A 108 -1.74 -0.14 16.26
N PRO A 109 -2.99 0.34 16.24
CA PRO A 109 -4.08 -0.22 17.04
C PRO A 109 -4.22 -1.74 16.92
N ALA A 110 -3.98 -2.30 15.72
CA ALA A 110 -3.99 -3.75 15.48
C ALA A 110 -3.08 -4.54 16.43
N GLN A 111 -1.89 -4.02 16.76
CA GLN A 111 -0.93 -4.67 17.65
C GLN A 111 -1.25 -4.43 19.13
N LEU A 112 -1.85 -3.28 19.45
CA LEU A 112 -2.27 -2.98 20.82
C LEU A 112 -3.51 -3.79 21.22
N TYR A 113 -4.48 -3.95 20.32
CA TYR A 113 -5.76 -4.60 20.59
C TYR A 113 -5.57 -6.02 21.13
N ILE A 114 -4.82 -6.88 20.42
CA ILE A 114 -4.61 -8.27 20.86
C ILE A 114 -3.82 -8.36 22.16
N ARG A 115 -2.97 -7.38 22.49
CA ARG A 115 -2.26 -7.36 23.77
C ARG A 115 -3.23 -7.30 24.96
N PHE A 116 -4.38 -6.64 24.81
CA PHE A 116 -5.38 -6.50 25.87
C PHE A 116 -6.48 -7.58 25.82
N PHE A 117 -6.78 -8.12 24.63
CA PHE A 117 -7.88 -9.08 24.43
C PHE A 117 -7.40 -10.50 24.08
N LYS A 118 -6.13 -10.83 24.36
CA LYS A 118 -5.50 -12.11 23.98
C LYS A 118 -6.28 -13.33 24.47
N ASP A 119 -6.82 -13.27 25.68
CA ASP A 119 -7.53 -14.39 26.32
C ASP A 119 -8.95 -14.58 25.77
N GLU A 120 -9.50 -13.56 25.08
CA GLU A 120 -10.83 -13.58 24.44
C GLU A 120 -10.76 -14.01 22.97
N MET A 121 -9.56 -14.09 22.40
CA MET A 121 -9.30 -14.42 20.99
C MET A 121 -8.79 -15.86 20.88
N HIS A 122 -9.71 -16.83 20.82
CA HIS A 122 -9.34 -18.25 20.77
C HIS A 122 -8.71 -18.67 19.42
N GLU A 123 -9.06 -18.04 18.30
CA GLU A 123 -8.42 -18.21 16.99
C GLU A 123 -8.44 -16.89 16.20
N LEU A 124 -7.29 -16.45 15.67
CA LEU A 124 -7.22 -15.31 14.76
C LEU A 124 -7.61 -15.76 13.35
N ILE A 125 -8.79 -15.33 12.89
CA ILE A 125 -9.41 -15.75 11.63
C ILE A 125 -8.93 -14.87 10.46
N GLY A 126 -8.94 -15.41 9.25
CA GLY A 126 -8.80 -14.64 8.00
C GLY A 126 -7.37 -14.47 7.49
N TRP A 127 -6.37 -15.09 8.11
CA TRP A 127 -4.99 -15.14 7.60
C TRP A 127 -4.73 -16.30 6.63
N ASN A 128 -5.67 -17.23 6.51
CA ASN A 128 -5.59 -18.41 5.65
C ASN A 128 -6.13 -18.19 4.21
N VAL A 129 -6.50 -16.95 3.87
CA VAL A 129 -7.05 -16.56 2.56
C VAL A 129 -6.06 -16.85 1.42
N TYR A 130 -4.76 -16.67 1.65
CA TYR A 130 -3.74 -16.82 0.61
C TYR A 130 -2.76 -17.95 0.90
N ASN A 131 -2.54 -18.80 -0.11
CA ASN A 131 -1.47 -19.78 -0.12
C ASN A 131 -0.86 -19.82 -1.53
N PHE A 132 0.39 -19.38 -1.67
CA PHE A 132 1.01 -19.20 -2.98
C PHE A 132 1.07 -20.48 -3.84
N PRO A 133 1.51 -21.64 -3.30
CA PRO A 133 1.49 -22.89 -4.07
C PRO A 133 0.08 -23.29 -4.56
N ARG A 134 -0.94 -23.21 -3.69
CA ARG A 134 -2.33 -23.54 -4.07
C ARG A 134 -2.87 -22.59 -5.14
N GLU A 135 -2.53 -21.30 -5.06
CA GLU A 135 -2.94 -20.33 -6.08
C GLU A 135 -2.29 -20.62 -7.43
N MET A 136 -1.01 -21.00 -7.46
CA MET A 136 -0.33 -21.37 -8.71
C MET A 136 -0.82 -22.73 -9.25
N GLU A 137 -1.15 -23.68 -8.38
CA GLU A 137 -1.80 -24.96 -8.75
C GLU A 137 -3.17 -24.72 -9.40
N ARG A 138 -4.01 -23.83 -8.82
CA ARG A 138 -5.31 -23.43 -9.42
C ARG A 138 -5.15 -22.91 -10.84
N GLN A 139 -4.07 -22.18 -11.12
CA GLN A 139 -3.76 -21.65 -12.44
C GLN A 139 -3.23 -22.71 -13.43
N GLY A 140 -2.91 -23.91 -12.95
CA GLY A 140 -2.38 -25.01 -13.75
C GLY A 140 -0.89 -24.90 -14.02
N VAL A 141 -0.11 -24.40 -13.06
CA VAL A 141 1.36 -24.43 -13.13
C VAL A 141 1.85 -25.88 -13.27
N SER A 142 2.83 -26.09 -14.15
CA SER A 142 3.48 -27.40 -14.30
C SER A 142 4.78 -27.40 -13.51
N GLU A 143 4.90 -28.24 -12.48
CA GLU A 143 6.13 -28.39 -11.68
C GLU A 143 7.32 -28.93 -12.50
N GLU A 144 7.07 -29.55 -13.65
CA GLU A 144 8.13 -29.97 -14.58
C GLU A 144 8.78 -28.77 -15.29
N LEU A 145 8.02 -27.71 -15.53
CA LEU A 145 8.48 -26.51 -16.24
C LEU A 145 8.84 -25.38 -15.27
N TRP A 146 8.02 -25.18 -14.24
CA TRP A 146 8.10 -24.12 -13.25
C TRP A 146 8.19 -24.75 -11.88
N LYS A 147 9.37 -24.68 -11.27
CA LYS A 147 9.62 -25.29 -9.97
C LYS A 147 9.36 -24.28 -8.87
N LEU A 148 8.58 -24.67 -7.86
CA LEU A 148 8.51 -23.94 -6.59
C LEU A 148 9.86 -24.05 -5.88
N GLN A 149 10.48 -22.91 -5.57
CA GLN A 149 11.75 -22.86 -4.88
C GLN A 149 11.67 -21.94 -3.67
N ALA A 150 12.11 -22.44 -2.52
CA ALA A 150 12.33 -21.66 -1.31
C ALA A 150 13.68 -20.91 -1.36
N VAL A 151 14.04 -20.35 -2.52
CA VAL A 151 15.36 -19.73 -2.75
C VAL A 151 15.62 -18.52 -1.85
N ASN A 152 14.56 -17.84 -1.44
CA ASN A 152 14.67 -16.69 -0.56
C ASN A 152 14.78 -17.14 0.91
N GLY A 153 14.21 -18.32 1.22
CA GLY A 153 14.30 -18.96 2.53
C GLY A 153 13.63 -18.15 3.65
N PRO A 154 13.76 -18.59 4.92
CA PRO A 154 13.25 -17.84 6.07
C PRO A 154 14.07 -16.57 6.36
N SER A 155 15.28 -16.45 5.82
CA SER A 155 16.19 -15.31 5.99
C SER A 155 15.97 -14.19 4.96
N TYR A 156 15.30 -14.47 3.85
CA TYR A 156 15.07 -13.54 2.73
C TYR A 156 16.38 -13.02 2.09
N ASP A 157 17.41 -13.87 2.03
CA ASP A 157 18.76 -13.47 1.60
C ASP A 157 18.85 -13.13 0.11
N LEU A 158 17.99 -13.73 -0.74
CA LEU A 158 17.99 -13.45 -2.17
C LEU A 158 17.38 -12.07 -2.46
N CYS A 159 16.25 -11.77 -1.82
CA CYS A 159 15.53 -10.52 -1.95
C CYS A 159 14.65 -10.25 -0.73
N GLU A 160 15.05 -9.25 0.06
CA GLU A 160 14.37 -8.84 1.30
C GLU A 160 12.89 -8.43 1.14
N THR A 161 12.45 -8.17 -0.09
CA THR A 161 11.13 -7.61 -0.41
C THR A 161 10.28 -8.54 -1.27
N TYR A 162 10.76 -9.75 -1.55
CA TYR A 162 9.99 -10.84 -2.16
C TYR A 162 9.50 -11.82 -1.10
N PRO A 163 8.48 -12.64 -1.42
CA PRO A 163 8.04 -13.71 -0.54
C PRO A 163 9.13 -14.79 -0.38
N GLN A 164 8.96 -15.65 0.62
CA GLN A 164 9.89 -16.77 0.88
C GLN A 164 9.91 -17.79 -0.26
N LEU A 165 8.75 -17.99 -0.91
CA LEU A 165 8.52 -18.97 -1.96
C LEU A 165 8.34 -18.28 -3.31
N LEU A 166 9.09 -18.73 -4.31
CA LEU A 166 9.08 -18.16 -5.66
C LEU A 166 9.09 -19.29 -6.70
N TYR A 167 8.45 -19.05 -7.84
CA TYR A 167 8.47 -19.95 -8.99
C TYR A 167 9.47 -19.47 -10.04
N PHE A 168 10.34 -20.39 -10.49
CA PHE A 168 11.33 -20.18 -11.55
C PHE A 168 11.34 -21.37 -12.52
N PRO A 169 11.90 -21.22 -13.74
CA PRO A 169 12.07 -22.35 -14.64
C PRO A 169 12.86 -23.48 -13.96
N ALA A 170 12.38 -24.71 -14.08
CA ALA A 170 12.99 -25.88 -13.42
C ALA A 170 14.42 -26.16 -13.91
N SER A 171 14.77 -25.70 -15.11
CA SER A 171 16.08 -25.83 -15.73
C SER A 171 17.14 -24.86 -15.20
N VAL A 172 16.75 -23.78 -14.52
CA VAL A 172 17.68 -22.74 -14.06
C VAL A 172 18.25 -23.11 -12.68
N PRO A 173 19.58 -23.22 -12.52
CA PRO A 173 20.20 -23.55 -11.25
C PRO A 173 20.17 -22.35 -10.28
N LEU A 174 20.21 -22.65 -8.98
CA LEU A 174 20.17 -21.65 -7.91
C LEU A 174 21.30 -20.60 -8.02
N SER A 175 22.50 -20.99 -8.45
CA SER A 175 23.62 -20.07 -8.63
C SER A 175 23.32 -18.98 -9.65
N ASP A 176 22.64 -19.32 -10.75
CA ASP A 176 22.29 -18.37 -11.80
C ASP A 176 21.17 -17.43 -11.33
N LEU A 177 20.23 -17.94 -10.52
CA LEU A 177 19.22 -17.09 -9.86
C LEU A 177 19.88 -16.06 -8.93
N GLN A 178 20.90 -16.46 -8.16
CA GLN A 178 21.64 -15.58 -7.27
C GLN A 178 22.39 -14.48 -8.03
N GLU A 179 23.00 -14.81 -9.18
CA GLU A 179 23.67 -13.80 -10.02
C GLU A 179 22.66 -12.87 -10.73
N SER A 180 21.53 -13.39 -11.24
CA SER A 180 20.45 -12.56 -11.79
C SER A 180 19.89 -11.60 -10.73
N ALA A 181 19.71 -12.05 -9.48
CA ALA A 181 19.30 -11.18 -8.39
C ALA A 181 20.28 -10.01 -8.17
N LYS A 182 21.60 -10.25 -8.22
CA LYS A 182 22.60 -9.17 -8.13
C LYS A 182 22.52 -8.17 -9.28
N PHE A 183 22.10 -8.62 -10.47
CA PHE A 183 21.91 -7.75 -11.63
C PHE A 183 20.59 -6.97 -11.61
N ARG A 184 19.62 -7.38 -10.79
CA ARG A 184 18.30 -6.76 -10.70
C ARG A 184 18.21 -5.85 -9.48
N SER A 185 17.63 -4.66 -9.65
CA SER A 185 17.58 -3.70 -8.55
C SER A 185 16.90 -4.30 -7.31
N LYS A 186 17.55 -4.18 -6.14
CA LYS A 186 17.08 -4.73 -4.85
C LYS A 186 16.91 -6.26 -4.83
N GLY A 187 17.59 -7.01 -5.71
CA GLY A 187 17.46 -8.47 -5.76
C GLY A 187 16.17 -8.97 -6.40
N ARG A 188 15.31 -8.08 -6.92
CA ARG A 188 13.97 -8.42 -7.43
C ARG A 188 14.05 -8.95 -8.86
N LEU A 189 14.58 -10.15 -8.99
CA LEU A 189 14.75 -10.86 -10.25
C LEU A 189 13.43 -11.33 -10.89
N PRO A 190 13.40 -11.60 -12.21
CA PRO A 190 12.22 -12.15 -12.90
C PRO A 190 11.68 -13.42 -12.26
N CYS A 191 10.45 -13.37 -11.77
CA CYS A 191 9.76 -14.51 -11.17
C CYS A 191 8.32 -14.64 -11.69
N LEU A 192 7.82 -15.87 -11.69
CA LEU A 192 6.47 -16.19 -12.17
C LEU A 192 5.41 -15.74 -11.17
N VAL A 193 4.38 -15.04 -11.69
CA VAL A 193 3.23 -14.60 -10.88
C VAL A 193 1.89 -15.01 -11.43
N TRP A 194 1.81 -15.34 -12.72
CA TRP A 194 0.59 -15.87 -13.31
C TRP A 194 0.87 -16.80 -14.49
N VAL A 195 0.06 -17.85 -14.66
CA VAL A 195 0.11 -18.76 -15.79
C VAL A 195 -1.31 -19.06 -16.30
N ASN A 196 -1.46 -19.17 -17.62
CA ASN A 196 -2.62 -19.79 -18.21
C ASN A 196 -2.34 -21.28 -18.43
N GLY A 197 -2.75 -22.16 -17.52
CA GLY A 197 -2.48 -23.60 -17.64
C GLY A 197 -2.92 -24.22 -18.97
N LYS A 198 -3.92 -23.64 -19.67
CA LYS A 198 -4.38 -24.13 -20.99
C LYS A 198 -3.50 -23.67 -22.15
N LYS A 199 -3.15 -22.39 -22.20
CA LYS A 199 -2.32 -21.81 -23.27
C LYS A 199 -0.82 -21.89 -22.99
N LYS A 200 -0.45 -22.20 -21.75
CA LYS A 200 0.90 -22.16 -21.17
C LYS A 200 1.59 -20.80 -21.18
N ASN A 201 0.89 -19.73 -21.58
CA ASN A 201 1.47 -18.41 -21.50
C ASN A 201 1.52 -17.90 -20.06
N PHE A 202 2.44 -16.99 -19.80
CA PHE A 202 2.79 -16.62 -18.44
C PHE A 202 3.09 -15.13 -18.29
N MET A 203 3.05 -14.68 -17.04
CA MET A 203 3.42 -13.34 -16.61
C MET A 203 4.55 -13.43 -15.58
N LEU A 204 5.63 -12.71 -15.86
CA LEU A 204 6.72 -12.47 -14.93
C LEU A 204 6.66 -11.05 -14.37
N ARG A 205 7.21 -10.86 -13.17
CA ARG A 205 7.50 -9.53 -12.62
C ARG A 205 8.93 -9.43 -12.11
N CYS A 206 9.49 -8.22 -12.12
CA CYS A 206 10.80 -7.92 -11.55
C CYS A 206 10.98 -6.41 -11.28
N ALA A 207 12.16 -6.03 -10.79
CA ALA A 207 12.68 -4.67 -10.88
C ALA A 207 13.52 -4.48 -12.16
N GLN A 208 13.93 -3.23 -12.41
CA GLN A 208 14.82 -2.91 -13.53
C GLN A 208 16.19 -3.59 -13.43
N PRO A 209 16.86 -3.85 -14.57
CA PRO A 209 18.24 -4.33 -14.60
C PRO A 209 19.25 -3.21 -14.26
N LEU A 210 20.43 -3.59 -13.76
CA LEU A 210 21.54 -2.71 -13.40
C LEU A 210 22.53 -2.54 -14.56
N THR A 211 22.01 -2.14 -15.73
CA THR A 211 22.83 -1.97 -16.95
C THR A 211 23.84 -0.82 -16.85
N GLY A 212 23.46 0.27 -16.20
CA GLY A 212 24.20 1.52 -16.15
C GLY A 212 24.48 2.16 -17.52
N ALA A 213 25.17 3.30 -17.49
CA ALA A 213 25.60 4.00 -18.70
C ALA A 213 26.56 3.17 -19.56
N ALA A 214 27.33 2.28 -18.94
CA ALA A 214 28.26 1.37 -19.60
C ALA A 214 27.58 0.20 -20.34
N GLY A 215 26.26 0.03 -20.22
CA GLY A 215 25.54 -1.05 -20.90
C GLY A 215 25.94 -2.45 -20.44
N LYS A 216 26.20 -2.62 -19.13
CA LYS A 216 26.44 -3.92 -18.53
C LYS A 216 25.27 -4.86 -18.81
N HIS A 217 25.58 -6.13 -18.97
CA HIS A 217 24.60 -7.20 -19.16
C HIS A 217 24.96 -8.39 -18.26
N SER A 218 24.03 -9.31 -18.07
CA SER A 218 24.21 -10.49 -17.22
C SER A 218 23.74 -11.71 -17.99
N ARG A 219 24.69 -12.61 -18.25
CA ARG A 219 24.42 -13.88 -18.91
C ARG A 219 23.39 -14.72 -18.14
N GLU A 220 23.42 -14.64 -16.81
CA GLU A 220 22.53 -15.38 -15.91
C GLU A 220 21.10 -14.82 -15.94
N ASP A 221 20.93 -13.49 -16.02
CA ASP A 221 19.61 -12.87 -16.23
C ASP A 221 19.04 -13.15 -17.63
N GLU A 222 19.89 -13.08 -18.65
CA GLU A 222 19.56 -13.45 -20.03
C GLU A 222 19.10 -14.92 -20.12
N LEU A 223 19.84 -15.83 -19.47
CA LEU A 223 19.51 -17.25 -19.40
C LEU A 223 18.18 -17.47 -18.67
N LEU A 224 17.94 -16.81 -17.53
CA LEU A 224 16.69 -16.92 -16.78
C LEU A 224 15.48 -16.54 -17.65
N ILE A 225 15.59 -15.45 -18.41
CA ILE A 225 14.54 -15.02 -19.34
C ILE A 225 14.38 -16.02 -20.49
N GLN A 226 15.48 -16.54 -21.03
CA GLN A 226 15.46 -17.51 -22.12
C GLN A 226 14.83 -18.85 -21.69
N GLU A 227 15.17 -19.37 -20.51
CA GLU A 227 14.58 -20.57 -19.95
C GLU A 227 13.10 -20.37 -19.60
N SER A 228 12.72 -19.19 -19.10
CA SER A 228 11.31 -18.84 -18.87
C SER A 228 10.48 -18.95 -20.14
N MET A 229 11.01 -18.48 -21.28
CA MET A 229 10.31 -18.62 -22.57
C MET A 229 10.12 -20.08 -23.00
N LYS A 230 11.04 -20.98 -22.65
CA LYS A 230 10.92 -22.42 -22.95
C LYS A 230 9.81 -23.10 -22.13
N CYS A 231 9.47 -22.54 -20.97
CA CYS A 231 8.34 -22.99 -20.16
C CYS A 231 6.98 -22.55 -20.72
N GLY A 232 7.00 -21.62 -21.69
CA GLY A 232 5.83 -21.12 -22.37
C GLY A 232 5.38 -21.99 -23.56
N PRO A 233 4.48 -21.45 -24.40
CA PRO A 233 4.06 -22.10 -25.63
C PRO A 233 5.20 -22.14 -26.66
N PRO A 234 5.25 -23.16 -27.54
CA PRO A 234 6.21 -23.23 -28.64
C PRO A 234 6.15 -21.97 -29.53
N ASP A 235 7.32 -21.51 -29.99
CA ASP A 235 7.49 -20.27 -30.76
C ASP A 235 6.91 -19.02 -30.05
N GLY A 236 6.80 -19.09 -28.72
CA GLY A 236 6.39 -17.99 -27.88
C GLY A 236 7.36 -16.82 -27.96
N ASN A 237 6.82 -15.61 -27.85
CA ASN A 237 7.61 -14.38 -27.66
C ASN A 237 7.37 -13.83 -26.26
N LEU A 238 8.31 -13.00 -25.80
CA LEU A 238 8.18 -12.28 -24.55
C LEU A 238 8.09 -10.78 -24.83
N THR A 239 7.06 -10.12 -24.33
CA THR A 239 7.00 -8.65 -24.34
C THR A 239 7.34 -8.13 -22.94
N ILE A 240 8.42 -7.38 -22.86
CA ILE A 240 8.87 -6.66 -21.67
C ILE A 240 8.12 -5.32 -21.65
N PHE A 241 7.35 -5.12 -20.59
CA PHE A 241 6.65 -3.88 -20.32
C PHE A 241 7.37 -3.13 -19.20
N ASP A 242 8.07 -2.06 -19.57
CA ASP A 242 8.59 -1.08 -18.61
C ASP A 242 7.48 -0.07 -18.33
N ALA A 243 6.99 -0.03 -17.09
CA ALA A 243 5.89 0.86 -16.73
C ALA A 243 6.25 2.35 -16.88
N ARG A 244 7.53 2.69 -16.94
CA ARG A 244 8.02 4.07 -17.01
C ARG A 244 7.89 4.63 -18.42
N SER A 245 8.14 5.92 -18.55
CA SER A 245 8.47 6.52 -19.85
C SER A 245 9.89 6.18 -20.28
N PHE A 246 10.13 6.25 -21.58
CA PHE A 246 11.48 6.11 -22.14
C PHE A 246 12.48 7.10 -21.52
N SER A 247 12.05 8.35 -21.30
CA SER A 247 12.88 9.39 -20.69
C SER A 247 13.25 9.05 -19.24
N ALA A 248 12.29 8.60 -18.42
CA ALA A 248 12.55 8.20 -17.05
C ALA A 248 13.45 6.96 -16.97
N ALA A 249 13.28 5.99 -17.87
CA ALA A 249 14.15 4.82 -17.97
C ALA A 249 15.59 5.19 -18.35
N THR A 250 15.75 6.13 -19.30
CA THR A 250 17.06 6.67 -19.69
C THR A 250 17.74 7.40 -18.53
N GLY A 251 17.00 8.22 -17.78
CA GLY A 251 17.49 8.87 -16.57
C GLY A 251 17.99 7.86 -15.53
N ASN A 252 17.26 6.77 -15.31
CA ASN A 252 17.70 5.68 -14.43
C ASN A 252 18.95 4.96 -14.95
N LYS A 253 19.11 4.80 -16.27
CA LYS A 253 20.30 4.20 -16.88
C LYS A 253 21.56 4.99 -16.54
N ILE A 254 21.49 6.32 -16.54
CA ILE A 254 22.60 7.19 -16.13
C ILE A 254 22.99 6.94 -14.66
N MET A 255 22.00 6.67 -13.80
CA MET A 255 22.20 6.36 -12.37
C MET A 255 22.60 4.90 -12.09
N GLY A 256 23.18 4.19 -13.07
CA GLY A 256 23.65 2.81 -12.89
C GLY A 256 22.57 1.72 -13.02
N LYS A 257 21.32 2.10 -13.34
CA LYS A 257 20.19 1.17 -13.51
C LYS A 257 19.87 0.97 -14.99
N GLY A 258 18.61 0.97 -15.42
CA GLY A 258 18.26 1.02 -16.86
C GLY A 258 17.15 0.08 -17.27
N THR A 259 17.31 -0.54 -18.43
CA THR A 259 16.32 -1.39 -19.12
C THR A 259 17.05 -2.37 -20.04
N GLU A 260 16.38 -3.45 -20.39
CA GLU A 260 16.87 -4.54 -21.22
C GLU A 260 17.24 -4.06 -22.63
N ASP A 261 18.46 -4.34 -23.05
CA ASP A 261 18.83 -4.22 -24.46
C ASP A 261 18.35 -5.47 -25.21
N ILE A 262 17.30 -5.33 -26.02
CA ILE A 262 16.66 -6.43 -26.75
C ILE A 262 17.61 -7.22 -27.65
N THR A 263 18.80 -6.70 -27.97
CA THR A 263 19.83 -7.46 -28.70
C THR A 263 20.41 -8.60 -27.87
N ASN A 264 20.43 -8.47 -26.54
CA ASN A 264 20.88 -9.48 -25.59
C ASN A 264 19.76 -10.44 -25.16
N TYR A 265 18.50 -10.10 -25.44
CA TYR A 265 17.33 -10.92 -25.10
C TYR A 265 16.59 -11.33 -26.39
N PRO A 266 17.02 -12.42 -27.06
CA PRO A 266 16.39 -12.88 -28.30
C PRO A 266 14.90 -13.16 -28.14
N ASN A 267 14.11 -12.95 -29.20
CA ASN A 267 12.65 -13.14 -29.20
C ASN A 267 11.89 -12.29 -28.16
N THR A 268 12.50 -11.20 -27.70
CA THR A 268 11.85 -10.23 -26.82
C THR A 268 11.52 -8.93 -27.55
N ARG A 269 10.53 -8.22 -27.03
CA ARG A 269 10.21 -6.83 -27.39
C ARG A 269 10.13 -5.98 -26.13
N LEU A 270 10.58 -4.74 -26.18
CA LEU A 270 10.46 -3.79 -25.07
C LEU A 270 9.41 -2.72 -25.40
N THR A 271 8.53 -2.41 -24.44
CA THR A 271 7.48 -1.39 -24.56
C THR A 271 7.42 -0.55 -23.30
N TYR A 272 7.42 0.77 -23.46
CA TYR A 272 7.25 1.74 -22.38
C TYR A 272 5.77 2.11 -22.23
N LEU A 273 5.30 2.29 -20.99
CA LEU A 273 3.89 2.58 -20.70
C LEU A 273 3.62 4.01 -20.21
N ASP A 274 4.68 4.80 -19.99
CA ASP A 274 4.59 6.22 -19.62
C ASP A 274 3.81 6.48 -18.31
N ILE A 275 3.77 5.52 -17.38
CA ILE A 275 3.08 5.67 -16.10
C ILE A 275 3.94 6.50 -15.13
N PRO A 276 3.40 7.59 -14.55
CA PRO A 276 4.14 8.52 -13.69
C PRO A 276 4.73 7.86 -12.44
N ASN A 277 5.72 8.51 -11.84
CA ASN A 277 6.31 8.07 -10.58
C ASN A 277 5.43 8.46 -9.38
N ILE A 278 5.85 8.04 -8.18
CA ILE A 278 5.10 8.27 -6.94
C ILE A 278 4.90 9.76 -6.61
N HIS A 279 5.83 10.63 -7.01
CA HIS A 279 5.78 12.05 -6.72
C HIS A 279 4.71 12.75 -7.55
N ALA A 280 4.66 12.49 -8.87
CA ALA A 280 3.62 13.04 -9.72
C ALA A 280 2.23 12.52 -9.31
N VAL A 281 2.12 11.25 -8.90
CA VAL A 281 0.86 10.70 -8.38
C VAL A 281 0.44 11.36 -7.06
N ARG A 282 1.37 11.64 -6.16
CA ARG A 282 1.08 12.39 -4.93
C ARG A 282 0.55 13.79 -5.25
N GLU A 283 1.26 14.54 -6.09
CA GLU A 283 0.85 15.90 -6.48
C GLU A 283 -0.51 15.93 -7.17
N SER A 284 -0.77 14.95 -8.04
CA SER A 284 -2.06 14.74 -8.70
C SER A 284 -3.19 14.52 -7.67
N PHE A 285 -2.94 13.69 -6.66
CA PHE A 285 -3.91 13.40 -5.62
C PHE A 285 -4.16 14.57 -4.67
N GLU A 286 -3.12 15.30 -4.26
CA GLU A 286 -3.29 16.51 -3.44
C GLU A 286 -4.10 17.59 -4.18
N SER A 287 -3.88 17.72 -5.50
CA SER A 287 -4.66 18.61 -6.36
C SER A 287 -6.13 18.16 -6.42
N LEU A 288 -6.39 16.85 -6.56
CA LEU A 288 -7.72 16.29 -6.57
C LEU A 288 -8.44 16.48 -5.23
N LYS A 289 -7.77 16.18 -4.12
CA LYS A 289 -8.32 16.38 -2.77
C LYS A 289 -8.70 17.84 -2.54
N THR A 290 -7.80 18.76 -2.90
CA THR A 290 -8.06 20.21 -2.80
C THR A 290 -9.29 20.62 -3.62
N LEU A 291 -9.42 20.07 -4.83
CA LEU A 291 -10.59 20.30 -5.68
C LEU A 291 -11.87 19.76 -5.03
N CYS A 292 -11.88 18.50 -4.54
CA CYS A 292 -13.01 17.87 -3.84
C CYS A 292 -13.49 18.62 -2.59
N LEU A 293 -12.57 19.27 -1.86
CA LEU A 293 -12.90 20.07 -0.69
C LEU A 293 -13.31 21.52 -1.02
N SER A 294 -13.15 21.96 -2.28
CA SER A 294 -13.52 23.31 -2.70
C SER A 294 -15.04 23.45 -2.91
N SER A 295 -15.61 24.60 -2.53
CA SER A 295 -17.01 24.92 -2.83
C SER A 295 -17.21 25.04 -4.34
N THR A 296 -18.34 24.53 -4.84
CA THR A 296 -18.67 24.30 -6.27
C THR A 296 -18.08 25.34 -7.23
N SER A 297 -17.20 24.89 -8.12
CA SER A 297 -16.60 25.70 -9.19
C SER A 297 -17.37 25.56 -10.51
N ASP A 298 -17.69 26.68 -11.17
CA ASP A 298 -18.24 26.71 -12.53
C ASP A 298 -17.30 26.07 -13.58
N LYS A 299 -16.05 25.78 -13.21
CA LYS A 299 -15.02 25.13 -14.05
C LYS A 299 -14.56 23.78 -13.49
N TRP A 300 -15.43 23.08 -12.77
CA TRP A 300 -15.13 21.80 -12.14
C TRP A 300 -14.40 20.81 -13.06
N PHE A 301 -14.93 20.55 -14.26
CA PHE A 301 -14.35 19.56 -15.18
C PHE A 301 -12.95 19.94 -15.67
N SER A 302 -12.70 21.22 -15.97
CA SER A 302 -11.37 21.69 -16.34
C SER A 302 -10.40 21.62 -15.17
N ALA A 303 -10.85 21.95 -13.95
CA ALA A 303 -10.04 21.80 -12.75
C ALA A 303 -9.70 20.33 -12.49
N LEU A 304 -10.67 19.42 -12.67
CA LEU A 304 -10.46 17.97 -12.55
C LEU A 304 -9.45 17.46 -13.58
N GLU A 305 -9.54 17.89 -14.84
CA GLU A 305 -8.57 17.54 -15.88
C GLU A 305 -7.15 18.00 -15.51
N ASN A 306 -7.03 19.20 -14.92
CA ASN A 306 -5.74 19.74 -14.47
C ASN A 306 -5.11 18.93 -13.33
N THR A 307 -5.88 18.17 -12.54
CA THR A 307 -5.33 17.26 -11.52
C THR A 307 -4.54 16.09 -12.12
N GLN A 308 -4.76 15.77 -13.40
CA GLN A 308 -4.22 14.59 -14.08
C GLN A 308 -4.63 13.23 -13.52
N TRP A 309 -5.47 13.17 -12.47
CA TRP A 309 -5.81 11.91 -11.81
C TRP A 309 -6.41 10.89 -12.78
N LEU A 310 -7.48 11.26 -13.49
CA LEU A 310 -8.14 10.38 -14.47
C LEU A 310 -7.24 10.05 -15.67
N ASN A 311 -6.32 10.94 -16.04
CA ASN A 311 -5.33 10.65 -17.08
C ASN A 311 -4.37 9.54 -16.62
N TYR A 312 -3.92 9.58 -15.36
CA TYR A 312 -3.05 8.55 -14.78
C TYR A 312 -3.77 7.21 -14.64
N ILE A 313 -5.04 7.20 -14.21
CA ILE A 313 -5.90 6.00 -14.22
C ILE A 313 -5.98 5.41 -15.64
N SER A 314 -6.16 6.27 -16.66
CA SER A 314 -6.18 5.87 -18.07
C SER A 314 -4.87 5.25 -18.55
N LEU A 315 -3.72 5.80 -18.17
CA LEU A 315 -2.42 5.23 -18.52
C LEU A 315 -2.21 3.84 -17.89
N ILE A 316 -2.60 3.66 -16.64
CA ILE A 316 -2.53 2.38 -15.94
C ILE A 316 -3.43 1.34 -16.63
N LEU A 317 -4.71 1.67 -16.87
CA LEU A 317 -5.67 0.77 -17.53
C LEU A 317 -5.28 0.45 -18.97
N LYS A 318 -4.73 1.43 -19.71
CA LYS A 318 -4.17 1.21 -21.05
C LYS A 318 -3.01 0.21 -21.01
N GLY A 319 -2.09 0.36 -20.06
CA GLY A 319 -0.99 -0.58 -19.84
C GLY A 319 -1.50 -1.99 -19.52
N ALA A 320 -2.40 -2.12 -18.54
CA ALA A 320 -2.99 -3.39 -18.16
C ALA A 320 -3.74 -4.07 -19.33
N THR A 321 -4.44 -3.27 -20.16
CA THR A 321 -5.13 -3.74 -21.36
C THR A 321 -4.15 -4.22 -22.44
N MET A 322 -3.04 -3.52 -22.65
CA MET A 322 -2.01 -3.95 -23.60
C MET A 322 -1.40 -5.29 -23.19
N ILE A 323 -1.08 -5.44 -21.91
CA ILE A 323 -0.58 -6.69 -21.33
C ILE A 323 -1.62 -7.82 -21.49
N ALA A 324 -2.89 -7.57 -21.14
CA ALA A 324 -3.97 -8.55 -21.29
C ALA A 324 -4.15 -8.98 -22.75
N ARG A 325 -4.05 -8.05 -23.72
CA ARG A 325 -4.09 -8.38 -25.16
C ARG A 325 -2.91 -9.27 -25.58
N CYS A 326 -1.71 -9.04 -25.05
CA CYS A 326 -0.57 -9.92 -25.28
C CYS A 326 -0.84 -11.33 -24.72
N LEU A 327 -1.31 -11.43 -23.47
CA LEU A 327 -1.65 -12.71 -22.82
C LEU A 327 -2.87 -13.41 -23.45
N LYS A 328 -3.70 -12.70 -24.22
CA LYS A 328 -4.78 -13.33 -24.98
C LYS A 328 -4.24 -14.14 -26.16
N LEU A 329 -3.14 -13.69 -26.76
CA LEU A 329 -2.45 -14.41 -27.85
C LEU A 329 -1.84 -15.70 -27.29
N GLN A 330 -1.98 -16.80 -28.03
CA GLN A 330 -1.42 -18.07 -27.60
C GLN A 330 0.10 -17.98 -27.38
N GLN A 331 0.82 -17.28 -28.25
CA GLN A 331 2.29 -17.15 -28.18
C GLN A 331 2.79 -15.99 -27.29
N GLY A 332 1.90 -15.23 -26.64
CA GLY A 332 2.28 -14.01 -25.94
C GLY A 332 2.57 -14.24 -24.46
N ASN A 333 3.85 -14.15 -24.08
CA ASN A 333 4.28 -14.07 -22.68
C ASN A 333 4.64 -12.62 -22.34
N VAL A 334 4.59 -12.26 -21.05
CA VAL A 334 4.91 -10.90 -20.63
C VAL A 334 5.85 -10.90 -19.43
N LEU A 335 6.74 -9.91 -19.40
CA LEU A 335 7.54 -9.56 -18.22
C LEU A 335 7.27 -8.10 -17.89
N ILE A 336 6.89 -7.80 -16.65
CA ILE A 336 6.46 -6.47 -16.25
C ILE A 336 7.42 -5.96 -15.17
N HIS A 337 8.02 -4.79 -15.41
CA HIS A 337 8.81 -4.11 -14.40
C HIS A 337 8.60 -2.60 -14.46
N CYS A 338 9.19 -1.90 -13.50
CA CYS A 338 9.32 -0.45 -13.54
C CYS A 338 10.71 -0.11 -13.00
N SER A 339 10.84 0.86 -12.08
CA SER A 339 12.10 1.06 -11.35
C SER A 339 12.35 -0.07 -10.35
N ASP A 340 11.59 -0.11 -9.25
CA ASP A 340 11.82 -1.05 -8.15
C ASP A 340 10.84 -2.24 -8.15
N GLY A 341 9.83 -2.25 -9.02
CA GLY A 341 8.98 -3.43 -9.23
C GLY A 341 7.94 -3.70 -8.13
N TRP A 342 7.60 -2.72 -7.29
CA TRP A 342 6.60 -2.86 -6.21
C TRP A 342 5.43 -1.84 -6.26
N ASP A 343 5.49 -0.82 -7.10
CA ASP A 343 4.42 0.19 -7.26
C ASP A 343 3.61 -0.08 -8.55
N ARG A 344 3.98 0.57 -9.65
CA ARG A 344 3.36 0.41 -10.98
C ARG A 344 3.33 -1.04 -11.48
N THR A 345 4.34 -1.81 -11.13
CA THR A 345 4.38 -3.25 -11.46
C THR A 345 3.26 -4.01 -10.75
N SER A 346 2.99 -3.70 -9.47
CA SER A 346 1.87 -4.31 -8.74
C SER A 346 0.52 -3.88 -9.32
N GLN A 347 0.37 -2.60 -9.70
CA GLN A 347 -0.82 -2.12 -10.41
C GLN A 347 -1.05 -2.91 -11.71
N LEU A 348 -0.04 -3.02 -12.57
CA LEU A 348 -0.17 -3.66 -13.88
C LEU A 348 -0.39 -5.18 -13.78
N THR A 349 0.40 -5.87 -12.95
CA THR A 349 0.29 -7.33 -12.77
C THR A 349 -1.08 -7.71 -12.22
N SER A 350 -1.57 -7.00 -11.20
CA SER A 350 -2.88 -7.29 -10.59
C SER A 350 -4.04 -6.96 -11.53
N LEU A 351 -4.04 -5.80 -12.18
CA LEU A 351 -5.10 -5.44 -13.13
C LEU A 351 -5.12 -6.36 -14.34
N SER A 352 -3.97 -6.73 -14.91
CA SER A 352 -3.93 -7.68 -16.03
C SER A 352 -4.45 -9.06 -15.64
N GLN A 353 -4.17 -9.52 -14.42
CA GLN A 353 -4.74 -10.76 -13.89
C GLN A 353 -6.25 -10.66 -13.71
N LEU A 354 -6.76 -9.54 -13.18
CA LEU A 354 -8.19 -9.27 -13.03
C LEU A 354 -8.95 -9.28 -14.38
N LEU A 355 -8.31 -8.78 -15.44
CA LEU A 355 -8.86 -8.76 -16.80
C LEU A 355 -8.90 -10.15 -17.45
N MET A 356 -7.95 -11.03 -17.10
CA MET A 356 -7.74 -12.32 -17.77
C MET A 356 -8.32 -13.53 -17.01
N ASP A 357 -8.39 -13.46 -15.68
CA ASP A 357 -8.77 -14.59 -14.83
C ASP A 357 -10.05 -14.29 -14.06
N PRO A 358 -11.18 -14.95 -14.38
CA PRO A 358 -12.45 -14.78 -13.68
C PRO A 358 -12.38 -15.01 -12.17
N TYR A 359 -11.45 -15.84 -11.70
CA TYR A 359 -11.30 -16.12 -10.28
C TYR A 359 -11.06 -14.82 -9.48
N PHE A 360 -10.19 -13.93 -9.97
CA PHE A 360 -9.87 -12.69 -9.26
C PHE A 360 -11.02 -11.66 -9.23
N ARG A 361 -12.13 -11.92 -9.93
CA ARG A 361 -13.35 -11.11 -9.90
C ARG A 361 -14.39 -11.63 -8.90
N THR A 362 -14.10 -12.75 -8.25
CA THR A 362 -14.80 -13.21 -7.03
C THR A 362 -14.27 -12.45 -5.82
N VAL A 363 -15.04 -12.40 -4.73
CA VAL A 363 -14.62 -11.82 -3.45
C VAL A 363 -13.33 -12.50 -2.98
N GLU A 364 -13.32 -13.83 -2.95
CA GLU A 364 -12.18 -14.60 -2.48
C GLU A 364 -10.95 -14.40 -3.36
N GLY A 365 -11.13 -14.45 -4.68
CA GLY A 365 -10.04 -14.20 -5.60
C GLY A 365 -9.50 -12.78 -5.51
N PHE A 366 -10.33 -11.76 -5.27
CA PHE A 366 -9.86 -10.39 -5.09
C PHE A 366 -8.99 -10.23 -3.83
N LYS A 367 -9.37 -10.87 -2.72
CA LYS A 367 -8.53 -10.91 -1.51
C LYS A 367 -7.19 -11.61 -1.80
N VAL A 368 -7.22 -12.76 -2.48
CA VAL A 368 -6.01 -13.49 -2.89
C VAL A 368 -5.13 -12.65 -3.83
N LEU A 369 -5.73 -11.89 -4.75
CA LEU A 369 -5.00 -11.01 -5.66
C LEU A 369 -4.22 -9.92 -4.89
N ILE A 370 -4.84 -9.32 -3.87
CA ILE A 370 -4.22 -8.32 -3.01
C ILE A 370 -3.09 -8.96 -2.17
N GLU A 371 -3.39 -10.05 -1.47
CA GLU A 371 -2.40 -10.80 -0.68
C GLU A 371 -1.18 -11.22 -1.51
N LYS A 372 -1.42 -11.68 -2.74
CA LYS A 372 -0.35 -12.06 -3.67
C LYS A 372 0.40 -10.83 -4.20
N GLU A 373 -0.21 -10.03 -5.07
CA GLU A 373 0.52 -9.05 -5.89
C GLU A 373 0.98 -7.80 -5.13
N TRP A 374 0.34 -7.49 -4.01
CA TRP A 374 0.62 -6.29 -3.23
C TRP A 374 1.35 -6.61 -1.94
N LEU A 375 0.81 -7.52 -1.14
CA LEU A 375 1.33 -7.79 0.21
C LEU A 375 2.59 -8.67 0.16
N SER A 376 2.48 -9.88 -0.39
CA SER A 376 3.59 -10.83 -0.43
C SER A 376 4.75 -10.34 -1.32
N PHE A 377 4.43 -9.68 -2.43
CA PHE A 377 5.42 -9.09 -3.34
C PHE A 377 5.95 -7.71 -2.91
N GLY A 378 5.63 -7.25 -1.71
CA GLY A 378 6.34 -6.16 -1.04
C GLY A 378 6.02 -4.77 -1.58
N HIS A 379 4.75 -4.48 -1.87
CA HIS A 379 4.31 -3.09 -1.95
C HIS A 379 4.50 -2.43 -0.60
N LYS A 380 5.10 -1.25 -0.60
CA LYS A 380 5.54 -0.56 0.60
C LYS A 380 4.40 0.20 1.29
N PHE A 381 3.37 -0.51 1.78
CA PHE A 381 2.20 0.11 2.38
C PHE A 381 2.59 1.11 3.48
N GLN A 382 3.40 0.72 4.47
CA GLN A 382 3.81 1.64 5.54
C GLN A 382 4.44 2.95 5.01
N GLN A 383 5.33 2.87 4.02
CA GLN A 383 5.95 4.07 3.43
C GLN A 383 4.95 4.88 2.58
N ARG A 384 4.11 4.21 1.77
CA ARG A 384 3.19 4.85 0.82
C ARG A 384 1.99 5.50 1.49
N LEU A 385 1.53 4.96 2.62
CA LEU A 385 0.41 5.50 3.39
C LEU A 385 0.81 6.70 4.28
N GLY A 386 2.12 6.93 4.47
CA GLY A 386 2.65 8.17 5.04
C GLY A 386 3.25 8.02 6.43
N HIS A 387 4.29 7.18 6.55
CA HIS A 387 5.11 7.14 7.76
C HIS A 387 5.66 8.55 8.08
N PRO A 388 5.52 9.09 9.31
CA PRO A 388 5.91 10.47 9.64
C PRO A 388 7.37 10.82 9.30
N LEU A 389 8.27 9.84 9.41
CA LEU A 389 9.70 10.00 9.08
C LEU A 389 10.02 10.01 7.57
N LEU A 390 9.10 9.59 6.69
CA LEU A 390 9.32 9.49 5.24
C LEU A 390 8.17 10.13 4.43
N PRO A 391 7.84 11.41 4.66
CA PRO A 391 6.70 12.06 3.99
C PRO A 391 6.88 12.13 2.47
N HIS A 392 8.14 12.15 2.00
CA HIS A 392 8.46 12.18 0.58
C HIS A 392 8.19 10.85 -0.15
N GLU A 393 8.01 9.74 0.57
CA GLU A 393 7.66 8.42 0.03
C GLU A 393 6.15 8.16 -0.02
N ARG A 394 5.33 9.03 0.58
CA ARG A 394 3.87 8.94 0.55
C ARG A 394 3.33 9.06 -0.87
N SER A 395 2.45 8.15 -1.27
CA SER A 395 1.77 8.21 -2.58
C SER A 395 0.59 7.23 -2.64
N PRO A 396 -0.58 7.62 -3.18
CA PRO A 396 -1.81 6.81 -3.21
C PRO A 396 -1.81 5.74 -4.32
N ILE A 397 -0.75 4.95 -4.41
CA ILE A 397 -0.55 3.95 -5.47
C ILE A 397 -1.59 2.83 -5.41
N PHE A 398 -1.89 2.33 -4.21
CA PHE A 398 -2.94 1.31 -4.01
C PHE A 398 -4.34 1.89 -4.25
N LEU A 399 -4.56 3.16 -3.93
CA LEU A 399 -5.84 3.83 -4.20
C LEU A 399 -6.10 3.96 -5.70
N GLN A 400 -5.07 4.30 -6.49
CA GLN A 400 -5.17 4.26 -7.96
C GLN A 400 -5.55 2.88 -8.49
N PHE A 401 -5.08 1.80 -7.84
CA PHE A 401 -5.48 0.45 -8.20
C PHE A 401 -6.96 0.21 -7.93
N LEU A 402 -7.47 0.58 -6.75
CA LEU A 402 -8.91 0.45 -6.43
C LEU A 402 -9.78 1.28 -7.37
N ASP A 403 -9.35 2.51 -7.72
CA ASP A 403 -10.03 3.33 -8.72
C ASP A 403 -10.03 2.64 -10.11
N CYS A 404 -8.89 2.08 -10.54
CA CYS A 404 -8.85 1.27 -11.77
C CYS A 404 -9.82 0.07 -11.73
N VAL A 405 -9.96 -0.61 -10.59
CA VAL A 405 -10.92 -1.72 -10.43
C VAL A 405 -12.35 -1.22 -10.59
N HIS A 406 -12.68 -0.08 -9.97
CA HIS A 406 -13.98 0.57 -10.14
C HIS A 406 -14.28 0.95 -11.59
N GLN A 407 -13.32 1.53 -12.31
CA GLN A 407 -13.50 1.82 -13.74
C GLN A 407 -13.82 0.57 -14.56
N ILE A 408 -13.24 -0.58 -14.20
CA ILE A 408 -13.53 -1.86 -14.87
C ILE A 408 -14.91 -2.38 -14.47
N MET A 409 -15.27 -2.32 -13.18
CA MET A 409 -16.59 -2.71 -12.69
C MET A 409 -17.71 -1.89 -13.34
N TRP A 410 -17.51 -0.57 -13.47
CA TRP A 410 -18.44 0.33 -14.13
C TRP A 410 -18.70 -0.05 -15.59
N GLN A 411 -17.65 -0.45 -16.31
CA GLN A 411 -17.77 -0.89 -17.71
C GLN A 411 -18.33 -2.31 -17.86
N TYR A 412 -18.25 -3.13 -16.80
CA TYR A 412 -18.67 -4.53 -16.78
C TYR A 412 -19.47 -4.85 -15.51
N PRO A 413 -20.69 -4.27 -15.36
CA PRO A 413 -21.42 -4.28 -14.09
C PRO A 413 -21.79 -5.68 -13.58
N ASN A 414 -21.90 -6.68 -14.45
CA ASN A 414 -22.23 -8.06 -14.06
C ASN A 414 -21.01 -8.98 -13.91
N ALA A 415 -19.79 -8.46 -14.06
CA ALA A 415 -18.57 -9.27 -14.19
C ALA A 415 -17.86 -9.55 -12.85
N PHE A 416 -18.26 -8.88 -11.78
CA PHE A 416 -17.65 -8.95 -10.45
C PHE A 416 -18.67 -9.40 -9.42
N GLU A 417 -18.25 -10.30 -8.53
CA GLU A 417 -19.08 -10.82 -7.43
C GLU A 417 -19.32 -9.75 -6.35
N PHE A 418 -18.44 -8.76 -6.27
CA PHE A 418 -18.51 -7.68 -5.31
C PHE A 418 -18.89 -6.34 -5.97
N ASN A 419 -19.39 -5.44 -5.14
CA ASN A 419 -19.76 -4.07 -5.50
C ASN A 419 -18.74 -3.05 -4.94
N ASP A 420 -18.98 -1.75 -5.17
CA ASP A 420 -18.07 -0.69 -4.72
C ASP A 420 -17.89 -0.63 -3.20
N SER A 421 -18.84 -1.13 -2.41
CA SER A 421 -18.70 -1.18 -0.95
C SER A 421 -17.54 -2.04 -0.49
N LEU A 422 -17.16 -3.10 -1.23
CA LEU A 422 -15.93 -3.84 -0.94
C LEU A 422 -14.68 -2.98 -1.16
N LEU A 423 -14.62 -2.25 -2.28
CA LEU A 423 -13.49 -1.39 -2.61
C LEU A 423 -13.34 -0.26 -1.58
N LEU A 424 -14.46 0.35 -1.19
CA LEU A 424 -14.50 1.40 -0.17
C LEU A 424 -14.08 0.86 1.19
N ARG A 425 -14.56 -0.32 1.61
CA ARG A 425 -14.16 -0.94 2.88
C ARG A 425 -12.65 -1.22 2.92
N VAL A 426 -12.08 -1.69 1.82
CA VAL A 426 -10.63 -1.87 1.69
C VAL A 426 -9.92 -0.52 1.77
N ALA A 427 -10.36 0.48 1.01
CA ALA A 427 -9.76 1.82 0.98
C ALA A 427 -9.81 2.53 2.34
N GLU A 428 -10.91 2.40 3.08
CA GLU A 428 -11.06 2.90 4.44
C GLU A 428 -9.99 2.28 5.34
N HIS A 429 -9.88 0.96 5.34
CA HIS A 429 -9.04 0.25 6.30
C HIS A 429 -7.54 0.22 5.98
N ILE A 430 -7.09 0.63 4.78
CA ILE A 430 -5.64 0.73 4.52
C ILE A 430 -4.96 1.70 5.49
N ASN A 431 -5.60 2.84 5.82
CA ASN A 431 -5.01 3.90 6.65
C ASN A 431 -5.37 3.80 8.13
N THR A 432 -6.33 2.94 8.49
CA THR A 432 -6.81 2.89 9.89
C THR A 432 -5.88 2.15 10.85
N ALA A 433 -5.03 1.26 10.32
CA ALA A 433 -4.15 0.39 11.12
C ALA A 433 -4.88 -0.46 12.20
N TRP A 434 -6.20 -0.66 12.07
CA TRP A 434 -7.01 -1.56 12.93
C TRP A 434 -6.76 -3.04 12.66
N PHE A 435 -6.31 -3.36 11.44
CA PHE A 435 -6.00 -4.71 11.00
C PHE A 435 -4.53 -4.80 10.60
N GLY A 436 -3.94 -5.99 10.74
CA GLY A 436 -2.56 -6.24 10.34
C GLY A 436 -2.33 -6.28 8.83
N THR A 437 -3.41 -6.41 8.04
CA THR A 437 -3.36 -6.73 6.61
C THR A 437 -2.49 -5.76 5.80
N PHE A 438 -2.57 -4.46 6.07
CA PHE A 438 -1.82 -3.43 5.33
C PHE A 438 -0.67 -2.81 6.12
N LEU A 439 -0.25 -3.43 7.24
CA LEU A 439 0.95 -2.99 7.96
C LEU A 439 2.24 -3.41 7.23
N CYS A 440 3.35 -2.75 7.58
CA CYS A 440 4.69 -3.01 7.06
C CYS A 440 4.87 -2.78 5.55
N ASN A 441 6.06 -3.07 5.03
CA ASN A 441 6.43 -2.88 3.63
C ASN A 441 6.67 -4.18 2.84
N CYS A 442 6.87 -5.31 3.52
CA CYS A 442 7.08 -6.60 2.86
C CYS A 442 6.78 -7.79 3.78
N ASP A 443 6.70 -8.97 3.16
CA ASP A 443 6.49 -10.27 3.80
C ASP A 443 7.46 -10.53 4.98
N ARG A 444 8.75 -10.20 4.80
CA ARG A 444 9.78 -10.33 5.85
C ARG A 444 9.44 -9.54 7.10
N GLU A 445 9.09 -8.27 6.96
CA GLU A 445 8.74 -7.41 8.11
C GLU A 445 7.51 -7.94 8.85
N ARG A 446 6.50 -8.42 8.10
CA ARG A 446 5.27 -8.99 8.65
C ARG A 446 5.54 -10.25 9.47
N HIS A 447 6.42 -11.12 8.97
CA HIS A 447 6.87 -12.31 9.68
C HIS A 447 7.70 -11.96 10.92
N ASN A 448 8.63 -11.01 10.83
CA ASN A 448 9.45 -10.57 11.96
C ASN A 448 8.60 -10.01 13.11
N LEU A 449 7.50 -9.32 12.79
CA LEU A 449 6.54 -8.80 13.78
C LEU A 449 5.42 -9.81 14.14
N SER A 450 5.48 -11.03 13.57
CA SER A 450 4.51 -12.10 13.79
C SER A 450 3.06 -11.68 13.55
N LEU A 451 2.80 -10.78 12.59
CA LEU A 451 1.49 -10.14 12.41
C LEU A 451 0.35 -11.17 12.26
N TYR A 452 0.60 -12.26 11.53
CA TYR A 452 -0.36 -13.35 11.32
C TYR A 452 -0.85 -14.02 12.63
N ALA A 453 -0.09 -13.88 13.71
CA ALA A 453 -0.40 -14.43 15.04
C ALA A 453 -0.69 -13.35 16.09
N THR A 454 -0.50 -12.07 15.77
CA THR A 454 -0.57 -10.95 16.72
C THR A 454 -1.52 -9.83 16.30
N THR A 455 -2.16 -9.94 15.13
CA THR A 455 -3.11 -8.96 14.58
C THR A 455 -4.32 -9.64 13.95
N LEU A 456 -5.46 -8.97 13.90
CA LEU A 456 -6.63 -9.42 13.14
C LEU A 456 -6.43 -9.13 11.64
N SER A 457 -6.95 -10.03 10.80
CA SER A 457 -7.03 -9.83 9.35
C SER A 457 -8.25 -8.97 9.00
N LEU A 458 -8.08 -8.02 8.09
CA LEU A 458 -9.19 -7.27 7.49
C LEU A 458 -10.20 -8.21 6.81
N TRP A 459 -9.72 -9.33 6.25
CA TRP A 459 -10.59 -10.27 5.53
C TRP A 459 -11.64 -10.88 6.44
N ALA A 460 -11.28 -11.19 7.69
CA ALA A 460 -12.24 -11.68 8.68
C ALA A 460 -13.32 -10.64 9.00
N HIS A 461 -12.97 -9.35 9.04
CA HIS A 461 -13.93 -8.27 9.22
C HIS A 461 -14.84 -8.07 8.00
N ILE A 462 -14.28 -8.17 6.79
CA ILE A 462 -15.09 -8.12 5.56
C ILE A 462 -16.09 -9.27 5.52
N ASP A 463 -15.69 -10.46 5.97
CA ASP A 463 -16.55 -11.65 5.94
C ASP A 463 -17.75 -11.57 6.89
N THR A 464 -17.70 -10.76 7.95
CA THR A 464 -18.85 -10.58 8.86
C THR A 464 -19.98 -9.75 8.25
N ASP A 465 -19.67 -8.88 7.29
CA ASP A 465 -20.64 -8.01 6.60
C ASP A 465 -20.67 -8.25 5.09
N LEU A 466 -20.24 -9.45 4.64
CA LEU A 466 -20.03 -9.72 3.22
C LEU A 466 -21.28 -9.46 2.37
N HIS A 467 -22.46 -9.74 2.91
CA HIS A 467 -23.75 -9.56 2.22
C HIS A 467 -23.98 -8.14 1.69
N SER A 468 -23.49 -7.10 2.36
CA SER A 468 -23.61 -5.70 1.93
C SER A 468 -22.69 -5.37 0.74
N MET A 469 -21.66 -6.19 0.54
CA MET A 469 -20.59 -6.00 -0.44
C MET A 469 -20.75 -6.87 -1.69
N LEU A 470 -21.77 -7.74 -1.73
CA LEU A 470 -22.06 -8.58 -2.88
C LEU A 470 -22.83 -7.81 -3.96
N ASN A 471 -22.52 -8.12 -5.21
CA ASN A 471 -23.24 -7.64 -6.39
C ASN A 471 -24.37 -8.61 -6.74
N SER A 472 -25.62 -8.19 -6.56
CA SER A 472 -26.80 -9.01 -6.87
C SER A 472 -26.90 -9.39 -8.35
N ASP A 473 -26.27 -8.60 -9.22
CA ASP A 473 -26.34 -8.78 -10.67
C ASP A 473 -25.11 -9.55 -11.20
N PHE A 474 -24.28 -10.11 -10.32
CA PHE A 474 -23.12 -10.89 -10.71
C PHE A 474 -23.50 -12.10 -11.57
N THR A 475 -22.80 -12.25 -12.69
CA THR A 475 -22.89 -13.42 -13.56
C THR A 475 -21.50 -13.99 -13.79
N GLU A 476 -21.28 -15.24 -13.39
CA GLU A 476 -20.01 -15.89 -13.61
C GLU A 476 -19.72 -15.98 -15.13
N THR A 477 -18.63 -15.35 -15.57
CA THR A 477 -18.26 -15.28 -16.98
C THR A 477 -16.80 -15.64 -17.18
N LYS A 478 -16.55 -16.58 -18.09
CA LYS A 478 -15.21 -17.00 -18.51
C LYS A 478 -14.57 -16.08 -19.57
N LYS A 479 -15.20 -14.95 -19.88
CA LYS A 479 -14.71 -14.02 -20.90
C LYS A 479 -13.58 -13.16 -20.36
N ASP A 480 -12.54 -12.97 -21.16
CA ASP A 480 -11.55 -11.92 -20.94
C ASP A 480 -12.22 -10.54 -21.06
N HIS A 481 -11.84 -9.59 -20.22
CA HIS A 481 -12.32 -8.22 -20.26
C HIS A 481 -11.27 -7.28 -20.84
N ILE A 482 -11.65 -6.42 -21.79
CA ILE A 482 -10.78 -5.46 -22.46
C ILE A 482 -11.45 -4.09 -22.35
N PRO A 483 -11.20 -3.33 -21.27
CA PRO A 483 -11.90 -2.06 -21.02
C PRO A 483 -11.55 -1.00 -22.08
N ASN A 484 -12.45 -0.03 -22.22
CA ASN A 484 -12.16 1.25 -22.84
C ASN A 484 -11.26 2.04 -21.88
N ASN A 485 -10.20 2.63 -22.45
CA ASN A 485 -9.15 3.31 -21.69
C ASN A 485 -9.12 4.82 -21.94
N LYS A 486 -10.18 5.38 -22.53
CA LYS A 486 -10.30 6.83 -22.74
C LYS A 486 -10.70 7.48 -21.43
N HIS A 487 -9.86 8.34 -20.87
CA HIS A 487 -10.17 9.04 -19.61
C HIS A 487 -11.48 9.84 -19.65
N GLN A 488 -11.95 10.26 -20.84
CA GLN A 488 -13.25 10.93 -20.99
C GLN A 488 -14.46 10.02 -20.69
N THR A 489 -14.28 8.70 -20.62
CA THR A 489 -15.33 7.73 -20.29
C THR A 489 -15.27 7.26 -18.83
N PHE A 490 -14.41 7.85 -18.01
CA PHE A 490 -14.24 7.49 -16.61
C PHE A 490 -15.01 8.43 -15.70
N GLU A 491 -15.46 7.88 -14.57
CA GLU A 491 -16.05 8.63 -13.48
C GLU A 491 -15.15 8.47 -12.26
N ALA A 492 -14.73 9.57 -11.62
CA ALA A 492 -13.95 9.47 -10.39
C ALA A 492 -14.77 8.70 -9.35
N MET A 493 -14.18 7.70 -8.67
CA MET A 493 -14.90 6.91 -7.66
C MET A 493 -15.39 7.80 -6.51
N GLY A 494 -16.64 8.25 -6.61
CA GLY A 494 -17.21 9.29 -5.76
C GLY A 494 -17.31 8.94 -4.28
N GLY A 495 -17.14 7.68 -3.88
CA GLY A 495 -17.11 7.28 -2.46
C GLY A 495 -15.73 7.37 -1.80
N ILE A 496 -14.63 7.42 -2.58
CA ILE A 496 -13.26 7.52 -2.03
C ILE A 496 -12.91 8.97 -1.67
N PHE A 497 -13.41 9.95 -2.43
CA PHE A 497 -12.91 11.32 -2.39
C PHE A 497 -13.62 12.31 -1.44
N PRO A 498 -14.90 12.14 -1.05
CA PRO A 498 -15.56 13.04 -0.11
C PRO A 498 -15.16 12.80 1.36
N ASP A 499 -14.72 11.59 1.70
CA ASP A 499 -14.50 11.14 3.08
C ASP A 499 -12.99 10.99 3.45
N LEU A 500 -12.05 11.48 2.62
CA LEU A 500 -10.58 11.41 2.83
C LEU A 500 -9.90 12.72 3.23
#